data_AF-A0A397BMU3-F1
#
_entry.id   AF-A0A397BMU3-F1
#
_cell.length_a   1.000
_cell.length_b   1.000
_cell.length_c   1.000
_cell.angle_alpha   90.00
_cell.angle_beta   90.00
_cell.angle_gamma   90.00
#
_symmetry.space_group_name_H-M   'P 1'
#
loop_
_entity.id
_entity.type
_entity.pdbx_description
1 polymer ?
#
loop_
_entity_poly.entity_id
_entity_poly.type
_entity_poly.pdbx_seq_one_letter_code
_entity_poly.pdbx_strand_id
1 'polypeptide(L)'
;MMASLGNLRTSDFIDEKLHVLGALGRFPSVKLKMRALEWAVAGDVRSQDNYSVFGSVAADGSTVAWEYVQAKWDALSTQYSQIVVGRILCVSIANFHTEQAA
;
A
#
# COMPACT_ATOMS: atom_id res chain seq x y z
N MET A 1 10.29 19.69 -7.99
CA MET A 1 9.71 18.45 -7.44
C MET A 1 9.07 17.54 -8.50
N MET A 2 9.22 17.78 -9.82
CA MET A 2 8.67 16.90 -10.87
C MET A 2 9.72 15.94 -11.50
N ALA A 3 11.02 16.16 -11.25
CA ALA A 3 12.07 15.32 -11.83
C ALA A 3 12.20 13.93 -11.18
N SER A 4 11.79 13.76 -9.92
CA SER A 4 11.93 12.49 -9.19
C SER A 4 10.92 11.41 -9.58
N LEU A 5 9.86 11.77 -10.31
CA LEU A 5 8.80 10.82 -10.73
C LEU A 5 9.14 10.08 -12.03
N GLY A 6 9.99 10.66 -12.90
CA GLY A 6 10.35 10.08 -14.19
C GLY A 6 11.27 8.85 -14.08
N ASN A 7 12.19 8.86 -13.12
CA ASN A 7 13.19 7.79 -12.93
C ASN A 7 12.65 6.52 -12.27
N LEU A 8 11.44 6.54 -11.69
CA LEU A 8 10.92 5.38 -10.97
C LEU A 8 10.47 4.25 -11.89
N ARG A 9 10.07 4.57 -13.13
CA ARG A 9 9.65 3.55 -14.11
C ARG A 9 10.82 2.74 -14.69
N THR A 10 12.04 3.29 -14.65
CA THR A 10 13.25 2.72 -15.26
C THR A 10 14.24 2.15 -14.26
N SER A 11 14.00 2.23 -12.95
CA SER A 11 14.90 1.62 -11.97
C SER A 11 14.72 0.09 -11.95
N ASP A 12 15.78 -0.61 -12.31
CA ASP A 12 15.92 -2.07 -12.20
C ASP A 12 16.09 -2.56 -10.75
N PHE A 13 16.19 -1.63 -9.79
CA PHE A 13 16.31 -1.94 -8.37
C PHE A 13 14.95 -1.91 -7.68
N ILE A 14 14.38 -3.11 -7.49
CA ILE A 14 13.12 -3.34 -6.76
C ILE A 14 13.19 -2.73 -5.35
N ASP A 15 14.33 -2.81 -4.67
CA ASP A 15 14.51 -2.29 -3.31
C ASP A 15 14.34 -0.76 -3.23
N GLU A 16 14.81 -0.02 -4.24
CA GLU A 16 14.70 1.44 -4.27
C GLU A 16 13.24 1.88 -4.52
N LYS A 17 12.53 1.15 -5.39
CA LYS A 17 11.08 1.34 -5.60
C LYS A 17 10.29 1.10 -4.31
N LEU A 18 10.62 0.05 -3.57
CA LEU A 18 9.97 -0.27 -2.30
C LEU A 18 10.24 0.78 -1.23
N HIS A 19 11.46 1.28 -1.15
CA HIS A 19 11.82 2.34 -0.21
C HIS A 19 11.01 3.62 -0.48
N VAL A 20 10.86 4.00 -1.75
CA VAL A 20 10.06 5.17 -2.14
C VAL A 20 8.58 4.94 -1.87
N LEU A 21 8.03 3.78 -2.21
CA LEU A 21 6.62 3.45 -1.94
C LEU A 21 6.31 3.43 -0.44
N GLY A 22 7.20 2.84 0.36
CA GLY A 22 7.14 2.88 1.80
C GLY A 22 7.14 4.30 2.33
N ALA A 23 8.07 5.15 1.86
CA ALA A 23 8.14 6.55 2.25
C ALA A 23 6.85 7.31 1.88
N LEU A 24 6.32 7.13 0.66
CA LEU A 24 5.07 7.75 0.19
C LEU A 24 3.87 7.39 1.06
N GLY A 25 3.81 6.15 1.56
CA GLY A 25 2.75 5.70 2.46
C GLY A 25 2.70 6.45 3.78
N ARG A 26 3.80 7.06 4.23
CA ARG A 26 3.86 7.83 5.49
C ARG A 26 3.57 9.31 5.32
N PHE A 27 3.35 9.80 4.10
CA PHE A 27 3.00 11.20 3.91
C PHE A 27 1.59 11.49 4.45
N PRO A 28 1.35 12.66 5.07
CA PRO A 28 0.00 13.05 5.51
C PRO A 28 -1.04 13.13 4.39
N SER A 29 -0.60 13.25 3.13
CA SER A 29 -1.48 13.36 1.97
C SER A 29 -2.15 12.03 1.64
N VAL A 30 -3.48 11.97 1.84
CA VAL A 30 -4.32 10.83 1.41
C VAL A 30 -4.14 10.50 -0.07
N LYS A 31 -3.99 11.53 -0.93
CA LYS A 31 -3.79 11.34 -2.37
C LYS A 31 -2.47 10.60 -2.68
N LEU A 32 -1.40 10.90 -1.94
CA LEU A 32 -0.12 10.20 -2.10
C LEU A 32 -0.18 8.77 -1.57
N LYS A 33 -0.86 8.56 -0.43
CA LYS A 33 -1.12 7.22 0.12
C LYS A 33 -1.88 6.34 -0.86
N MET A 34 -2.98 6.84 -1.42
CA MET A 34 -3.77 6.14 -2.44
C MET A 34 -2.92 5.80 -3.67
N ARG A 35 -2.09 6.74 -4.13
CA ARG A 35 -1.21 6.51 -5.27
C ARG A 35 -0.17 5.42 -5.00
N ALA A 36 0.38 5.36 -3.79
CA ALA A 36 1.30 4.31 -3.38
C ALA A 36 0.64 2.93 -3.39
N LEU A 37 -0.62 2.83 -2.94
CA LEU A 37 -1.40 1.59 -2.99
C LEU A 37 -1.68 1.15 -4.44
N GLU A 38 -2.13 2.07 -5.29
CA GLU A 38 -2.36 1.81 -6.73
C GLU A 38 -1.09 1.29 -7.41
N TRP A 39 0.06 1.87 -7.10
CA TRP A 39 1.34 1.42 -7.65
C TRP A 39 1.77 0.04 -7.15
N ALA A 40 1.53 -0.28 -5.88
CA ALA A 40 1.80 -1.60 -5.34
C ALA A 40 0.98 -2.70 -6.06
N VAL A 41 -0.31 -2.46 -6.32
CA VAL A 41 -1.16 -3.47 -6.98
C VAL A 41 -1.04 -3.51 -8.51
N ALA A 42 -0.53 -2.46 -9.16
CA ALA A 42 -0.43 -2.37 -10.62
C ALA A 42 0.54 -3.39 -11.26
N GLY A 43 1.27 -4.19 -10.47
CA GLY A 43 2.06 -5.32 -10.97
C GLY A 43 3.55 -5.06 -11.19
N ASP A 44 4.03 -3.84 -10.91
CA ASP A 44 5.47 -3.50 -10.94
C ASP A 44 6.23 -3.93 -9.66
N VAL A 45 5.50 -4.48 -8.68
CA VAL A 45 6.02 -4.90 -7.38
C VAL A 45 5.66 -6.37 -7.17
N ARG A 46 6.63 -7.20 -6.74
CA ARG A 46 6.39 -8.62 -6.46
C ARG A 46 5.33 -8.76 -5.36
N SER A 47 4.50 -9.80 -5.46
CA SER A 47 3.41 -10.06 -4.51
C SER A 47 3.85 -10.15 -3.03
N GLN A 48 5.12 -10.47 -2.78
CA GLN A 48 5.72 -10.51 -1.44
C GLN A 48 6.04 -9.11 -0.88
N ASP A 49 6.15 -8.08 -1.70
CA ASP A 49 6.53 -6.75 -1.23
C ASP A 49 5.32 -5.82 -1.11
N ASN A 50 4.18 -6.21 -1.67
CA ASN A 50 2.96 -5.40 -1.66
C ASN A 50 2.44 -5.13 -0.25
N TYR A 51 2.41 -6.12 0.65
CA TYR A 51 1.91 -5.90 2.01
C TYR A 51 2.76 -4.91 2.82
N SER A 52 4.04 -4.70 2.47
CA SER A 52 4.89 -3.70 3.13
C SER A 52 4.40 -2.27 2.88
N VAL A 53 3.88 -2.01 1.67
CA VAL A 53 3.30 -0.70 1.30
C VAL A 53 2.01 -0.45 2.05
N PHE A 54 1.13 -1.46 2.15
CA PHE A 54 -0.10 -1.37 2.96
C PHE A 54 0.22 -1.09 4.43
N GLY A 55 1.19 -1.81 5.00
CA GLY A 55 1.66 -1.57 6.37
C GLY A 55 2.24 -0.16 6.56
N SER A 56 2.94 0.39 5.58
CA SER A 56 3.47 1.76 5.65
C SER A 56 2.36 2.81 5.61
N VAL A 57 1.34 2.62 4.76
CA VAL A 57 0.17 3.51 4.71
C VAL A 57 -0.60 3.48 6.03
N ALA A 58 -0.72 2.30 6.65
CA ALA A 58 -1.42 2.09 7.92
C ALA A 58 -0.58 2.45 9.16
N ALA A 59 0.71 2.78 9.04
CA ALA A 59 1.64 2.92 10.17
C ALA A 59 1.17 3.89 11.25
N ASP A 60 0.56 5.01 10.85
CA ASP A 60 0.12 6.08 11.76
C ASP A 60 -1.38 5.96 12.12
N GLY A 61 -1.93 4.74 12.11
CA GLY A 61 -3.37 4.50 12.33
C GLY A 61 -4.27 4.98 11.20
N SER A 62 -3.70 5.23 10.02
CA SER A 62 -4.44 5.73 8.85
C SER A 62 -5.46 4.69 8.34
N THR A 63 -6.71 5.10 8.16
CA THR A 63 -7.77 4.24 7.61
C THR A 63 -7.66 4.00 6.10
N VAL A 64 -6.83 4.77 5.39
CA VAL A 64 -6.70 4.74 3.92
C VAL A 64 -6.38 3.34 3.38
N ALA A 65 -5.50 2.59 4.04
CA ALA A 65 -5.18 1.23 3.62
C ALA A 65 -6.39 0.30 3.72
N TRP A 66 -7.15 0.40 4.82
CA TRP A 66 -8.35 -0.38 5.04
C TRP A 66 -9.48 -0.01 4.08
N GLU A 67 -9.74 1.28 3.89
CA GLU A 67 -10.73 1.78 2.93
C GLU A 67 -10.43 1.30 1.51
N TYR A 68 -9.14 1.26 1.13
CA TYR A 68 -8.71 0.71 -0.15
C TYR A 68 -8.98 -0.79 -0.27
N VAL A 69 -8.68 -1.57 0.79
CA VAL A 69 -8.98 -3.02 0.82
C VAL A 69 -10.47 -3.27 0.66
N GLN A 70 -11.33 -2.51 1.36
CA GLN A 70 -12.77 -2.62 1.22
C GLN A 70 -13.22 -2.29 -0.21
N ALA A 71 -12.74 -1.19 -0.79
CA ALA A 71 -13.13 -0.75 -2.13
C ALA A 71 -12.62 -1.66 -3.26
N LYS A 72 -11.54 -2.43 -3.03
CA LYS A 72 -10.88 -3.28 -4.04
C LYS A 72 -10.90 -4.76 -3.69
N TRP A 73 -11.75 -5.18 -2.76
CA TRP A 73 -11.79 -6.53 -2.23
C TRP A 73 -11.83 -7.61 -3.32
N ASP A 74 -12.74 -7.49 -4.28
CA ASP A 74 -12.91 -8.49 -5.34
C ASP A 74 -11.69 -8.56 -6.27
N ALA A 75 -11.10 -7.40 -6.58
CA ALA A 75 -9.91 -7.31 -7.42
C ALA A 75 -8.69 -7.94 -6.72
N LEU A 76 -8.48 -7.62 -5.44
CA LEU A 76 -7.41 -8.20 -4.62
C LEU A 76 -7.58 -9.72 -4.46
N SER A 77 -8.80 -10.18 -4.23
CA SER A 77 -9.13 -11.60 -4.06
C SER A 77 -9.00 -12.41 -5.35
N THR A 78 -9.15 -11.75 -6.50
CA THR A 78 -8.91 -12.36 -7.82
C THR A 78 -7.42 -12.39 -8.16
N GLN A 79 -6.69 -11.32 -7.84
CA GLN A 79 -5.29 -11.14 -8.22
C GLN A 79 -4.31 -11.94 -7.35
N TYR A 80 -4.64 -12.15 -6.07
CA TYR A 80 -3.73 -12.75 -5.10
C TYR A 80 -4.33 -13.99 -4.43
N SER A 81 -3.46 -14.86 -3.90
CA SER A 81 -3.91 -15.98 -3.08
C SER A 81 -4.53 -15.49 -1.77
N GLN A 82 -5.43 -16.29 -1.19
CA GLN A 82 -6.08 -15.96 0.08
C GLN A 82 -5.10 -15.70 1.23
N ILE A 83 -3.93 -16.34 1.21
CA ILE A 83 -2.85 -16.07 2.19
C ILE A 83 -2.32 -14.64 2.04
N VAL A 84 -2.10 -14.18 0.82
CA VAL A 84 -1.59 -12.82 0.55
C VAL A 84 -2.65 -11.77 0.88
N VAL A 85 -3.91 -12.01 0.49
CA VAL A 85 -5.03 -11.12 0.84
C VAL A 85 -5.20 -11.02 2.36
N GLY A 86 -5.11 -12.15 3.07
CA GLY A 86 -5.15 -12.17 4.54
C GLY A 86 -4.02 -11.33 5.16
N ARG A 87 -2.80 -11.40 4.64
CA ARG A 87 -1.69 -10.55 5.09
C ARG A 87 -1.95 -9.07 4.84
N ILE A 88 -2.41 -8.71 3.65
CA ILE A 88 -2.78 -7.33 3.28
C ILE A 88 -3.83 -6.78 4.26
N LEU A 89 -4.85 -7.57 4.55
CA LEU A 89 -5.89 -7.21 5.52
C LEU A 89 -5.27 -6.96 6.91
N CYS A 90 -4.50 -7.92 7.43
CA CYS A 90 -3.90 -7.81 8.77
C CYS A 90 -3.05 -6.55 8.92
N VAL A 91 -2.17 -6.24 7.97
CA VAL A 91 -1.31 -5.05 8.06
C VAL A 91 -2.08 -3.74 7.88
N SER A 92 -3.21 -3.75 7.18
CA SER A 92 -4.03 -2.56 6.94
C SER A 92 -4.81 -2.11 8.19
N ILE A 93 -5.05 -3.02 9.13
CA ILE A 93 -5.80 -2.75 10.37
C ILE A 93 -4.94 -2.86 11.63
N ALA A 94 -3.67 -3.28 11.50
CA ALA A 94 -2.78 -3.57 12.64
C ALA A 94 -2.59 -2.39 13.61
N ASN A 95 -2.70 -1.16 13.11
CA ASN A 95 -2.54 0.05 13.89
C ASN A 95 -3.85 0.80 14.16
N PHE A 96 -4.99 0.11 14.15
CA PHE A 96 -6.22 0.68 14.69
C PHE A 96 -6.19 0.57 16.21
N HIS A 97 -6.30 1.71 16.88
CA HIS A 97 -6.15 1.81 18.34
C HIS A 97 -7.39 2.38 19.02
N THR A 98 -8.42 2.71 18.25
CA THR A 98 -9.63 3.36 18.71
C THR A 98 -10.83 2.53 18.30
N GLU A 99 -11.72 2.22 19.24
CA GLU A 99 -13.06 1.75 18.92
C GLU A 99 -13.83 2.92 18.31
N GLN A 100 -14.13 2.82 17.01
CA GLN A 100 -15.12 3.71 16.42
C GLN A 100 -16.48 3.23 16.94
N ALA A 101 -17.11 3.98 17.84
CA ALA A 101 -18.47 3.68 18.27
C ALA A 101 -19.39 3.63 17.03
N ALA A 102 -20.01 2.47 16.81
CA ALA A 102 -20.92 2.20 15.70
C ALA A 102 -22.19 3.06 15.78
#